data_AF-A0A6A6KP32-F1
#
_entry.id   AF-A0A6A6KP32-F1
#
_cell.length_a   1.000
_cell.length_b   1.000
_cell.length_c   1.000
_cell.angle_alpha   90.00
_cell.angle_beta   90.00
_cell.angle_gamma   90.00
#
_symmetry.space_group_name_H-M   'P 1'
#
loop_
_entity.id
_entity.type
_entity.pdbx_description
1 polymer ?
#
loop_
_entity_poly.entity_id
_entity_poly.type
_entity_poly.pdbx_seq_one_letter_code
_entity_poly.pdbx_strand_id
1 'polypeptide(L)'
;MRERESGELMVAHYTFVMAFNLIGNLMISRDLLNSQSKEGFVFLDSMKKAMQLAGEPNIADFFPFLEGLDPQRIKRKMEQEMGRTLNIVEGFVKERIEERKLGKEREKKDFLDALLEYEGDVLGGTETTSGTIEWAMAELLCSPNSMKRVKEELNQVLGPKRKVEESDVDELPYLQAVIKETMRLHPILPLLAPRKSLEDKLYGIRHT
;
A
#
# COMPACT_ATOMS: atom_id res chain seq x y z
N MET A 1 -17.54 9.43 -23.32
CA MET A 1 -17.22 10.87 -23.16
C MET A 1 -18.42 11.54 -22.50
N ARG A 2 -18.28 11.97 -21.25
CA ARG A 2 -19.18 12.95 -20.62
C ARG A 2 -18.35 13.83 -19.69
N GLU A 3 -18.42 15.11 -20.04
CA GLU A 3 -18.13 16.36 -19.35
C GLU A 3 -17.36 16.33 -18.02
N ARG A 4 -16.20 17.01 -18.07
CA ARG A 4 -15.47 17.57 -16.94
C ARG A 4 -16.16 18.86 -16.52
N GLU A 5 -16.66 18.92 -15.30
CA GLU A 5 -16.97 20.17 -14.61
C GLU A 5 -16.31 20.19 -13.22
N SER A 6 -15.71 21.34 -12.90
CA SER A 6 -14.93 21.70 -11.70
C SER A 6 -13.52 21.10 -11.57
N GLY A 7 -12.55 21.96 -11.27
CA GLY A 7 -11.14 21.63 -11.00
C GLY A 7 -10.93 20.94 -9.66
N GLU A 8 -11.79 19.99 -9.30
CA GLU A 8 -11.59 19.11 -8.16
C GLU A 8 -10.56 18.06 -8.53
N LEU A 9 -9.31 18.34 -8.17
CA LEU A 9 -8.23 17.37 -8.24
C LEU A 9 -8.51 16.30 -7.19
N MET A 10 -8.92 15.10 -7.60
CA MET A 10 -9.10 13.96 -6.69
C MET A 10 -7.74 13.50 -6.18
N VAL A 11 -7.25 14.15 -5.12
CA VAL A 11 -5.93 13.91 -4.52
C VAL A 11 -5.73 12.42 -4.25
N ALA A 12 -6.74 11.76 -3.67
CA ALA A 12 -6.72 10.32 -3.38
C ALA A 12 -6.36 9.45 -4.59
N HIS A 13 -6.88 9.78 -5.78
CA HIS A 13 -6.58 9.01 -7.00
C HIS A 13 -5.13 9.20 -7.45
N TYR A 14 -4.64 10.44 -7.46
CA TYR A 14 -3.27 10.74 -7.89
C TYR A 14 -2.21 10.26 -6.88
N THR A 15 -2.45 10.42 -5.58
CA THR A 15 -1.54 9.94 -4.53
C THR A 15 -1.49 8.42 -4.51
N PHE A 16 -2.62 7.74 -4.75
CA PHE A 16 -2.66 6.29 -4.92
C PHE A 16 -1.81 5.86 -6.12
N VAL A 17 -2.04 6.43 -7.30
CA VAL A 17 -1.27 6.07 -8.52
C VAL A 17 0.22 6.29 -8.31
N MET A 18 0.60 7.40 -7.66
CA MET A 18 2.00 7.69 -7.31
C MET A 18 2.57 6.65 -6.33
N ALA A 19 1.92 6.38 -5.20
CA ALA A 19 2.39 5.41 -4.21
C ALA A 19 2.51 4.00 -4.80
N PHE A 20 1.53 3.63 -5.63
CA PHE A 20 1.50 2.35 -6.32
C PHE A 20 2.62 2.21 -7.36
N ASN A 21 2.94 3.28 -8.10
CA ASN A 21 4.07 3.29 -9.03
C ASN A 21 5.42 3.35 -8.31
N LEU A 22 5.53 4.03 -7.17
CA LEU A 22 6.74 3.99 -6.35
C LEU A 22 7.03 2.55 -5.90
N ILE A 23 6.01 1.86 -5.38
CA ILE A 23 6.15 0.45 -4.99
C ILE A 23 6.43 -0.42 -6.22
N GLY A 24 5.74 -0.21 -7.34
CA GLY A 24 6.06 -0.90 -8.59
C GLY A 24 7.51 -0.75 -9.03
N ASN A 25 8.08 0.45 -8.93
CA ASN A 25 9.47 0.70 -9.25
C ASN A 25 10.43 0.04 -8.25
N LEU A 26 10.14 0.10 -6.94
CA LEU A 26 10.93 -0.62 -5.93
C LEU A 26 10.87 -2.14 -6.13
N MET A 27 9.70 -2.64 -6.48
CA MET A 27 9.41 -4.06 -6.56
C MET A 27 9.92 -4.71 -7.83
N ILE A 28 9.68 -4.10 -8.99
CA ILE A 28 9.95 -4.68 -10.30
C ILE A 28 10.51 -3.68 -11.32
N SER A 29 10.98 -2.51 -10.88
CA SER A 29 11.50 -1.44 -11.73
C SER A 29 10.53 -0.98 -12.82
N ARG A 30 9.21 -0.96 -12.53
CA ARG A 30 8.18 -0.50 -13.47
C ARG A 30 7.08 0.30 -12.79
N ASP A 31 6.56 1.29 -13.51
CA ASP A 31 5.26 1.86 -13.19
C ASP A 31 4.17 0.81 -13.43
N LEU A 32 3.55 0.32 -12.35
CA LEU A 32 2.51 -0.70 -12.44
C LEU A 32 1.16 -0.12 -12.91
N LEU A 33 0.95 1.19 -12.71
CA LEU A 33 -0.20 1.94 -13.18
C LEU A 33 0.26 2.99 -14.18
N ASN A 34 -0.05 2.76 -15.45
CA ASN A 34 -0.15 3.86 -16.39
C ASN A 34 -1.61 4.32 -16.40
N SER A 35 -1.88 5.63 -16.40
CA SER A 35 -3.26 6.19 -16.34
C SER A 35 -4.20 5.71 -17.47
N GLN A 36 -3.67 4.97 -18.45
CA GLN A 36 -4.37 4.39 -19.59
C GLN A 36 -4.22 2.85 -19.72
N SER A 37 -3.51 2.17 -18.80
CA SER A 37 -3.33 0.70 -18.86
C SER A 37 -4.55 -0.03 -18.31
N LYS A 38 -5.04 -1.02 -19.07
CA LYS A 38 -6.13 -1.90 -18.63
C LYS A 38 -5.67 -2.83 -17.50
N GLU A 39 -4.44 -3.33 -17.55
CA GLU A 39 -3.87 -4.25 -16.56
C GLU A 39 -3.75 -3.60 -15.19
N GLY A 40 -3.25 -2.37 -15.14
CA GLY A 40 -3.15 -1.62 -13.89
C GLY A 40 -4.51 -1.39 -13.23
N PHE A 41 -5.53 -1.04 -14.03
CA PHE A 41 -6.89 -0.90 -13.52
C PHE A 41 -7.45 -2.21 -12.96
N VAL A 42 -7.23 -3.35 -13.65
CA VAL A 42 -7.67 -4.67 -13.18
C VAL A 42 -6.97 -5.07 -11.89
N PHE A 43 -5.65 -4.84 -11.79
CA PHE A 43 -4.89 -5.11 -10.57
C PHE A 43 -5.44 -4.30 -9.39
N LEU A 44 -5.64 -3.01 -9.59
CA LEU A 44 -6.15 -2.07 -8.59
C LEU A 44 -7.55 -2.45 -8.12
N ASP A 45 -8.46 -2.74 -9.06
CA ASP A 45 -9.82 -3.16 -8.77
C ASP A 45 -9.85 -4.50 -7.99
N SER A 46 -8.96 -5.43 -8.34
CA SER A 46 -8.85 -6.72 -7.65
C SER A 46 -8.34 -6.56 -6.22
N MET A 47 -7.30 -5.74 -6.00
CA MET A 47 -6.76 -5.43 -4.66
C MET A 47 -7.80 -4.73 -3.77
N LYS A 48 -8.48 -3.70 -4.28
CA LYS A 48 -9.53 -3.00 -3.53
C LYS A 48 -10.65 -3.93 -3.07
N LYS A 49 -11.08 -4.85 -3.94
CA LYS A 49 -12.09 -5.85 -3.59
C LYS A 49 -11.58 -6.85 -2.55
N ALA A 50 -10.32 -7.28 -2.67
CA ALA A 50 -9.70 -8.14 -1.66
C ALA A 50 -9.63 -7.45 -0.29
N MET A 51 -9.30 -6.16 -0.24
CA MET A 51 -9.28 -5.38 1.01
C MET A 51 -10.67 -5.24 1.63
N GLN A 52 -11.70 -4.98 0.80
CA GLN A 52 -13.08 -4.93 1.26
C GLN A 52 -13.51 -6.27 1.87
N LEU A 53 -13.21 -7.38 1.19
CA LEU A 53 -13.52 -8.73 1.67
C LEU A 53 -12.75 -9.09 2.95
N ALA A 54 -11.49 -8.65 3.08
CA ALA A 54 -10.69 -8.86 4.28
C ALA A 54 -11.21 -8.06 5.49
N GLY A 55 -11.86 -6.92 5.26
CA GLY A 55 -12.51 -6.12 6.29
C GLY A 55 -13.95 -6.54 6.62
N GLU A 56 -14.57 -7.39 5.79
CA GLU A 56 -15.92 -7.90 6.03
C GLU A 56 -15.92 -8.94 7.16
N PRO A 57 -16.81 -8.83 8.16
CA PRO A 57 -16.93 -9.85 9.20
C PRO A 57 -17.39 -11.18 8.58
N ASN A 58 -16.55 -12.20 8.68
CA ASN A 58 -16.85 -13.54 8.19
C ASN A 58 -17.42 -14.42 9.31
N ILE A 59 -18.67 -14.84 9.17
CA ILE A 59 -19.40 -15.70 10.12
C ILE A 59 -18.65 -17.03 10.32
N ALA A 60 -17.99 -17.55 9.29
CA ALA A 60 -17.20 -18.77 9.41
C ALA A 60 -16.01 -18.63 10.37
N ASP A 61 -15.49 -17.42 10.59
CA ASP A 61 -14.39 -17.17 11.54
C ASP A 61 -14.88 -17.26 13.00
N PHE A 62 -16.17 -17.05 13.25
CA PHE A 62 -16.79 -17.17 14.57
C PHE A 62 -17.39 -18.55 14.84
N PHE A 63 -17.75 -19.29 13.78
CA PHE A 63 -18.42 -20.58 13.85
C PHE A 63 -17.70 -21.63 12.99
N PRO A 64 -16.73 -22.37 13.55
CA PRO A 64 -15.86 -23.29 12.80
C PRO A 64 -16.60 -24.37 11.99
N PHE A 65 -17.80 -24.78 12.43
CA PHE A 65 -18.61 -25.75 11.68
C PHE A 65 -19.17 -25.21 10.35
N LEU A 66 -19.08 -23.90 10.10
CA LEU A 66 -19.48 -23.25 8.84
C LEU A 66 -18.29 -23.01 7.89
N GLU A 67 -17.05 -23.34 8.30
CA GLU A 67 -15.83 -23.06 7.54
C GLU A 67 -15.86 -23.66 6.12
N GLY A 68 -16.34 -24.90 5.98
CA GLY A 68 -16.45 -25.57 4.68
C GLY A 68 -17.60 -25.08 3.80
N LEU A 69 -18.59 -24.38 4.37
CA LEU A 69 -19.78 -23.94 3.63
C LEU A 69 -19.58 -22.58 2.94
N ASP A 70 -18.64 -21.77 3.42
CA ASP A 70 -18.38 -20.40 2.94
C ASP A 70 -19.70 -19.62 2.72
N PRO A 71 -20.53 -19.43 3.77
CA PRO A 71 -21.90 -18.96 3.64
C PRO A 71 -22.01 -17.56 3.02
N GLN A 72 -21.03 -16.69 3.28
CA GLN A 72 -20.94 -15.34 2.70
C GLN A 72 -20.15 -15.29 1.38
N ARG A 73 -19.58 -16.43 0.95
CA ARG A 73 -18.70 -16.54 -0.22
C ARG A 73 -17.46 -15.65 -0.15
N ILE A 74 -17.05 -15.25 1.06
CA ILE A 74 -15.91 -14.35 1.26
C ILE A 74 -14.64 -15.05 0.80
N LYS A 75 -14.44 -16.32 1.19
CA LYS A 75 -13.26 -17.09 0.79
C LYS A 75 -13.21 -17.25 -0.72
N ARG A 76 -14.32 -17.66 -1.35
CA ARG A 76 -14.38 -17.83 -2.81
C ARG A 76 -14.14 -16.54 -3.58
N LYS A 77 -14.71 -15.41 -3.14
CA LYS A 77 -14.48 -14.11 -3.78
C LYS A 77 -13.02 -13.65 -3.61
N MET A 78 -12.45 -13.87 -2.42
CA MET A 78 -11.06 -13.55 -2.12
C MET A 78 -10.12 -14.33 -3.02
N GLU A 79 -10.32 -15.64 -3.17
CA GLU A 79 -9.54 -16.47 -4.10
C GLU A 79 -9.64 -15.97 -5.55
N GLN A 80 -10.82 -15.53 -5.99
CA GLN A 80 -11.02 -15.01 -7.33
C GLN A 80 -10.26 -13.71 -7.59
N GLU A 81 -10.38 -12.73 -6.68
CA GLU A 81 -9.70 -11.44 -6.83
C GLU A 81 -8.19 -11.57 -6.63
N MET A 82 -7.75 -12.43 -5.70
CA MET A 82 -6.34 -12.70 -5.50
C MET A 82 -5.74 -13.47 -6.69
N GLY A 83 -6.49 -14.39 -7.30
CA GLY A 83 -6.08 -15.07 -8.54
C GLY A 83 -5.87 -14.10 -9.71
N ARG A 84 -6.71 -13.07 -9.87
CA ARG A 84 -6.50 -12.03 -10.89
C ARG A 84 -5.22 -11.25 -10.65
N THR A 85 -4.96 -10.89 -9.40
CA THR A 85 -3.76 -10.18 -8.96
C THR A 85 -2.51 -11.03 -9.24
N LEU A 86 -2.52 -12.30 -8.82
CA LEU A 86 -1.43 -13.25 -9.02
C LEU A 86 -1.13 -13.51 -10.49
N ASN A 87 -2.14 -13.60 -11.36
CA ASN A 87 -1.90 -13.77 -12.81
C ASN A 87 -1.13 -12.59 -13.41
N ILE A 88 -1.38 -11.36 -12.94
CA ILE A 88 -0.65 -10.17 -13.39
C ILE A 88 0.79 -10.21 -12.87
N VAL A 89 0.98 -10.54 -11.58
CA VAL A 89 2.31 -10.69 -10.97
C VAL A 89 3.12 -11.79 -11.67
N GLU A 90 2.50 -12.94 -11.96
CA GLU A 90 3.14 -14.06 -12.65
C GLU A 90 3.64 -13.65 -14.04
N GLY A 91 2.91 -12.78 -14.74
CA GLY A 91 3.35 -12.18 -16.00
C GLY A 91 4.69 -11.43 -15.85
N PHE A 92 4.82 -10.59 -14.83
CA PHE A 92 6.06 -9.85 -14.56
C PHE A 92 7.21 -10.77 -14.14
N VAL A 93 6.94 -11.79 -13.32
CA VAL A 93 7.95 -12.78 -12.91
C VAL A 93 8.47 -13.57 -14.11
N LYS A 94 7.56 -14.05 -14.98
CA LYS A 94 7.94 -14.78 -16.20
C LYS A 94 8.80 -13.94 -17.12
N GLU A 95 8.41 -12.69 -17.36
CA GLU A 95 9.18 -11.75 -18.17
C GLU A 95 10.60 -11.58 -17.60
N ARG A 96 10.73 -11.41 -16.28
CA ARG A 96 12.03 -11.25 -15.62
C ARG A 96 12.91 -12.49 -15.70
N ILE A 97 12.33 -13.68 -15.56
CA ILE A 97 13.08 -14.95 -15.69
C ILE A 97 13.61 -15.10 -17.13
N GLU A 98 12.83 -14.75 -18.14
CA GLU A 98 13.27 -14.81 -19.54
C GLU A 98 14.38 -13.77 -19.85
N GLU A 99 14.30 -12.56 -19.31
CA GLU A 99 15.38 -11.56 -19.40
C GLU A 99 16.71 -12.10 -18.86
N ARG A 100 16.67 -12.79 -17.69
CA ARG A 100 17.85 -13.41 -17.08
C ARG A 100 18.42 -14.54 -17.93
N LYS A 101 17.57 -15.42 -18.49
CA LYS A 101 18.02 -16.50 -19.40
C LYS A 101 18.71 -15.97 -20.64
N LEU A 102 18.31 -14.80 -21.13
CA LEU A 102 18.92 -14.12 -22.27
C LEU A 102 20.25 -13.42 -21.93
N GLY A 103 20.75 -13.54 -20.70
CA GLY A 103 22.01 -12.93 -20.27
C GLY A 103 21.95 -11.41 -20.14
N LYS A 104 20.74 -10.83 -20.09
CA LYS A 104 20.54 -9.39 -19.84
C LYS A 104 20.64 -9.13 -18.34
N GLU A 105 21.87 -9.12 -17.82
CA GLU A 105 22.10 -8.77 -16.43
C GLU A 105 21.82 -7.28 -16.21
N ARG A 106 20.96 -6.95 -15.24
CA ARG A 106 20.61 -5.55 -14.93
C ARG A 106 21.68 -4.95 -14.04
N GLU A 107 22.09 -3.72 -14.35
CA GLU A 107 23.05 -2.95 -13.55
C GLU A 107 22.51 -2.58 -12.16
N LYS A 108 21.19 -2.38 -12.03
CA LYS A 108 20.48 -2.20 -10.76
C LYS A 108 19.49 -3.33 -10.55
N LYS A 109 19.69 -4.09 -9.47
CA LYS A 109 18.77 -5.10 -8.97
C LYS A 109 17.61 -4.45 -8.21
N ASP A 110 16.40 -4.94 -8.41
CA ASP A 110 15.21 -4.55 -7.64
C ASP A 110 14.77 -5.64 -6.65
N PHE A 111 13.65 -5.42 -5.95
CA PHE A 111 13.20 -6.36 -4.93
C PHE A 111 12.80 -7.73 -5.52
N LEU A 112 12.21 -7.78 -6.71
CA LEU A 112 11.95 -9.04 -7.41
C LEU A 112 13.25 -9.76 -7.75
N ASP A 113 14.31 -9.03 -8.06
CA ASP A 113 15.60 -9.66 -8.27
C ASP A 113 16.14 -10.32 -6.99
N ALA A 114 15.96 -9.66 -5.85
CA ALA A 114 16.29 -10.21 -4.54
C ALA A 114 15.38 -11.39 -4.15
N LEU A 115 14.09 -11.36 -4.52
CA LEU A 115 13.15 -12.47 -4.27
C LEU A 115 13.41 -13.69 -5.15
N LEU A 116 13.81 -13.48 -6.40
CA LEU A 116 14.25 -14.58 -7.25
C LEU A 116 15.57 -15.18 -6.77
N GLU A 117 16.33 -14.45 -5.95
CA GLU A 117 17.48 -14.94 -5.21
C GLU A 117 17.08 -15.53 -3.83
N TYR A 118 15.86 -15.24 -3.34
CA TYR A 118 15.34 -15.63 -2.02
C TYR A 118 13.78 -15.69 -1.98
N GLU A 119 13.18 -16.87 -1.83
CA GLU A 119 11.71 -17.05 -1.85
C GLU A 119 10.96 -16.31 -0.69
N GLY A 120 10.18 -15.25 -0.99
CA GLY A 120 9.36 -14.48 -0.02
C GLY A 120 8.21 -13.63 -0.62
N ASP A 121 7.26 -13.15 0.21
CA ASP A 121 5.94 -12.54 -0.17
C ASP A 121 5.78 -11.03 0.18
N VAL A 122 4.94 -10.25 -0.56
CA VAL A 122 5.02 -8.77 -0.65
C VAL A 122 3.68 -7.98 -0.66
N LEU A 123 2.55 -8.57 -0.29
CA LEU A 123 1.24 -7.99 -0.56
C LEU A 123 0.83 -6.75 0.32
N GLY A 124 1.62 -6.32 1.31
CA GLY A 124 1.14 -5.39 2.37
C GLY A 124 1.43 -3.89 2.25
N GLY A 125 2.31 -3.44 1.33
CA GLY A 125 2.85 -2.07 1.37
C GLY A 125 2.00 -0.98 0.69
N THR A 126 1.18 -1.35 -0.29
CA THR A 126 0.68 -0.37 -1.26
C THR A 126 -0.54 0.41 -0.82
N GLU A 127 -1.57 -0.30 -0.35
CA GLU A 127 -2.79 0.33 0.12
C GLU A 127 -2.56 1.13 1.41
N THR A 128 -1.65 0.64 2.25
CA THR A 128 -1.31 1.25 3.54
C THR A 128 -0.60 2.59 3.39
N THR A 129 0.33 2.69 2.44
CA THR A 129 1.05 3.94 2.16
C THR A 129 0.12 5.00 1.54
N SER A 130 -0.76 4.60 0.60
CA SER A 130 -1.70 5.52 -0.03
C SER A 130 -2.69 6.14 0.97
N GLY A 131 -3.29 5.33 1.85
CA GLY A 131 -4.20 5.84 2.87
C GLY A 131 -3.53 6.85 3.81
N THR A 132 -2.24 6.64 4.12
CA THR A 132 -1.50 7.53 5.02
C THR A 132 -1.29 8.89 4.37
N ILE A 133 -0.94 8.92 3.08
CA ILE A 133 -0.75 10.17 2.32
C ILE A 133 -2.07 10.93 2.17
N GLU A 134 -3.16 10.23 1.88
CA GLU A 134 -4.50 10.83 1.74
C GLU A 134 -4.91 11.58 3.02
N TRP A 135 -4.83 10.90 4.17
CA TRP A 135 -5.14 11.52 5.45
C TRP A 135 -4.16 12.64 5.82
N ALA A 136 -2.86 12.48 5.55
CA ALA A 136 -1.88 13.52 5.84
C ALA A 136 -2.17 14.81 5.05
N MET A 137 -2.54 14.67 3.77
CA MET A 137 -2.92 15.80 2.93
C MET A 137 -4.25 16.42 3.38
N ALA A 138 -5.25 15.61 3.74
CA ALA A 138 -6.51 16.11 4.27
C ALA A 138 -6.30 16.92 5.56
N GLU A 139 -5.55 16.40 6.52
CA GLU A 139 -5.23 17.08 7.78
C GLU A 139 -4.45 18.38 7.56
N LEU A 140 -3.46 18.38 6.66
CA LEU A 140 -2.71 19.59 6.32
C LEU A 140 -3.57 20.64 5.61
N LEU A 141 -4.48 20.24 4.71
CA LEU A 141 -5.39 21.16 4.03
C LEU A 141 -6.41 21.77 5.00
N CYS A 142 -6.87 21.00 5.97
CA CYS A 142 -7.77 21.46 7.03
C CYS A 142 -7.05 22.28 8.13
N SER A 143 -5.72 22.24 8.19
CA SER A 143 -4.89 22.95 9.18
C SER A 143 -3.88 23.91 8.53
N PRO A 144 -4.29 25.15 8.16
CA PRO A 144 -3.43 26.10 7.45
C PRO A 144 -2.11 26.44 8.17
N ASN A 145 -2.14 26.47 9.51
CA ASN A 145 -0.93 26.72 10.32
C ASN A 145 0.07 25.56 10.21
N SER A 146 -0.40 24.31 10.25
CA SER A 146 0.46 23.13 10.09
C SER A 146 1.04 23.06 8.68
N MET A 147 0.23 23.33 7.65
CA MET A 147 0.68 23.41 6.26
C MET A 147 1.77 24.49 6.07
N LYS A 148 1.60 25.66 6.69
CA LYS A 148 2.59 26.74 6.62
C LYS A 148 3.93 26.30 7.23
N ARG A 149 3.89 25.68 8.41
CA ARG A 149 5.09 25.19 9.11
C ARG A 149 5.83 24.10 8.34
N VAL A 150 5.12 23.14 7.72
CA VAL A 150 5.75 22.12 6.85
C VAL A 150 6.45 22.77 5.66
N LYS A 151 5.81 23.76 5.00
CA LYS A 151 6.42 24.48 3.89
C LYS A 151 7.65 25.29 4.31
N GLU A 152 7.61 25.92 5.49
CA GLU A 152 8.76 26.65 6.04
C GLU A 152 9.94 25.71 6.33
N GLU A 153 9.70 24.56 6.96
CA GLU A 153 10.73 23.55 7.21
C GLU A 153 11.34 23.03 5.89
N LEU A 154 10.50 22.63 4.93
CA LEU A 154 10.96 22.18 3.61
C LEU A 154 11.81 23.24 2.90
N ASN A 155 11.39 24.51 2.94
CA ASN A 155 12.13 25.61 2.32
C ASN A 155 13.48 25.87 3.01
N GLN A 156 13.56 25.71 4.33
CA GLN A 156 14.81 25.87 5.08
C GLN A 156 15.82 24.76 4.77
N VAL A 157 15.36 23.50 4.71
CA VAL A 157 16.24 22.33 4.55
C VAL A 157 16.64 22.10 3.09
N LEU A 158 15.70 22.27 2.14
CA LEU A 158 15.93 21.89 0.75
C LEU A 158 16.26 23.08 -0.16
N GLY A 159 15.93 24.31 0.27
CA GLY A 159 15.97 25.49 -0.58
C GLY A 159 15.04 25.40 -1.80
N PRO A 160 15.06 26.40 -2.71
CA PRO A 160 14.04 26.55 -3.75
C PRO A 160 14.19 25.61 -4.96
N LYS A 161 15.25 24.78 -5.06
CA LYS A 161 15.57 24.07 -6.32
C LYS A 161 16.09 22.64 -6.18
N ARG A 162 16.28 22.11 -4.97
CA ARG A 162 16.72 20.71 -4.80
C ARG A 162 15.51 19.77 -4.77
N LYS A 163 15.61 18.62 -5.44
CA LYS A 163 14.63 17.53 -5.29
C LYS A 163 14.84 16.86 -3.92
N VAL A 164 13.75 16.46 -3.27
CA VAL A 164 13.79 15.69 -2.03
C VAL A 164 14.50 14.35 -2.28
N GLU A 165 15.49 14.04 -1.45
CA GLU A 165 16.11 12.71 -1.36
C GLU A 165 15.73 12.04 -0.04
N GLU A 166 15.79 10.71 0.02
CA GLU A 166 15.41 9.95 1.22
C GLU A 166 16.29 10.29 2.43
N SER A 167 17.56 10.61 2.21
CA SER A 167 18.49 11.06 3.26
C SER A 167 18.07 12.36 3.94
N ASP A 168 17.25 13.18 3.28
CA ASP A 168 16.80 14.47 3.82
C ASP A 168 15.74 14.30 4.91
N VAL A 169 15.13 13.11 5.01
CA VAL A 169 14.04 12.84 5.96
C VAL A 169 14.49 13.08 7.39
N ASP A 170 15.75 12.80 7.72
CA ASP A 170 16.32 13.01 9.06
C ASP A 170 16.38 14.50 9.45
N GLU A 171 16.44 15.40 8.46
CA GLU A 171 16.46 16.85 8.65
C GLU A 171 15.06 17.48 8.63
N LEU A 172 13.99 16.67 8.50
CA LEU A 172 12.60 17.14 8.42
C LEU A 172 11.75 16.69 9.62
N PRO A 173 12.08 17.09 10.86
CA PRO A 173 11.43 16.58 12.07
C PRO A 173 9.94 16.95 12.19
N TYR A 174 9.52 18.11 11.67
CA TYR A 174 8.13 18.52 11.69
C TYR A 174 7.29 17.75 10.67
N LEU A 175 7.81 17.50 9.47
CA LEU A 175 7.18 16.59 8.51
C LEU A 175 7.01 15.18 9.09
N GLN A 176 8.04 14.65 9.75
CA GLN A 176 7.92 13.37 10.47
C GLN A 176 6.83 13.41 11.55
N ALA A 177 6.74 14.52 12.30
CA ALA A 177 5.70 14.68 13.32
C ALA A 177 4.30 14.70 12.71
N VAL A 178 4.11 15.35 11.55
CA VAL A 178 2.84 15.35 10.81
C VAL A 178 2.46 13.93 10.37
N ILE A 179 3.40 13.15 9.84
CA ILE A 179 3.14 11.76 9.44
C ILE A 179 2.75 10.92 10.66
N LYS A 180 3.52 11.03 11.76
CA LYS A 180 3.24 10.33 13.02
C LYS A 180 1.87 10.69 13.59
N GLU A 181 1.51 11.96 13.58
CA GLU A 181 0.21 12.44 14.06
C GLU A 181 -0.94 11.98 13.16
N THR A 182 -0.73 11.97 11.84
CA THR A 182 -1.68 11.40 10.89
C THR A 182 -1.95 9.94 11.19
N MET A 183 -0.90 9.13 11.40
CA MET A 183 -1.06 7.71 11.75
C MET A 183 -1.69 7.50 13.13
N ARG A 184 -1.53 8.45 14.06
CA ARG A 184 -2.18 8.43 15.38
C ARG A 184 -3.68 8.71 15.27
N LEU A 185 -4.08 9.67 14.43
CA LEU A 185 -5.48 10.05 14.19
C LEU A 185 -6.20 9.07 13.27
N HIS A 186 -5.52 8.59 12.24
CA HIS A 186 -6.06 7.76 11.16
C HIS A 186 -5.21 6.49 11.00
N PRO A 187 -5.28 5.55 11.97
CA PRO A 187 -4.53 4.31 11.87
C PRO A 187 -5.05 3.48 10.68
N ILE A 188 -4.17 3.20 9.72
CA ILE A 188 -4.47 2.42 8.50
C ILE A 188 -5.01 1.02 8.84
N LEU A 189 -4.52 0.44 9.93
CA LEU A 189 -4.98 -0.83 10.48
C LEU A 189 -5.39 -0.63 11.95
N PRO A 190 -6.61 -0.16 12.24
CA PRO A 190 -7.06 0.13 13.61
C PRO A 190 -6.98 -1.07 14.56
N LEU A 191 -7.11 -2.29 14.01
CA LEU A 191 -7.05 -3.55 14.75
C LEU A 191 -5.73 -4.32 14.54
N LEU A 192 -4.79 -3.75 13.77
CA LEU A 192 -3.56 -4.43 13.32
C LEU A 192 -3.86 -5.78 12.64
N ALA A 193 -2.82 -6.54 12.28
CA ALA A 193 -2.99 -7.92 11.85
C ALA A 193 -3.35 -8.80 13.08
N PRO A 194 -4.33 -9.72 12.96
CA PRO A 194 -4.64 -10.67 14.02
C PRO A 194 -3.39 -11.43 14.47
N ARG A 195 -3.16 -11.49 15.78
CA ARG A 195 -2.08 -12.29 16.37
C ARG A 195 -2.65 -13.56 17.00
N LYS A 196 -1.91 -14.66 16.86
CA LYS A 196 -2.19 -15.94 17.55
C LYS A 196 -1.08 -16.23 18.54
N SER A 197 -1.43 -16.53 19.79
CA SER A 197 -0.44 -17.01 20.77
C SER A 197 -0.04 -18.44 20.45
N LEU A 198 1.26 -18.73 20.44
CA LEU A 198 1.79 -20.09 20.28
C LEU A 198 1.90 -20.84 21.62
N GLU A 199 1.84 -20.11 22.73
CA GLU A 199 1.96 -20.64 24.08
C GLU A 199 0.83 -20.09 24.95
N ASP A 200 0.39 -20.88 25.93
CA ASP A 200 -0.53 -20.42 26.96
C ASP A 200 0.22 -19.47 27.91
N LYS A 201 0.05 -18.17 27.68
CA LYS A 201 0.59 -17.11 28.53
C LYS A 201 -0.55 -16.29 29.11
N LEU A 202 -0.64 -16.26 30.44
CA LEU A 202 -1.54 -15.39 31.17
C LEU A 202 -1.01 -13.95 31.11
N TYR A 203 -1.66 -13.12 30.32
CA TYR A 203 -1.41 -11.67 30.32
C TYR A 203 -2.36 -11.00 31.30
N GLY A 204 -1.84 -10.62 32.48
CA GLY A 204 -2.34 -9.48 33.26
C GLY A 204 -3.75 -9.55 33.89
N ILE A 205 -4.48 -10.67 33.86
CA ILE A 205 -5.77 -10.76 34.56
C ILE A 205 -5.55 -11.30 35.98
N ARG A 206 -5.58 -10.41 36.97
CA ARG A 206 -5.86 -10.79 38.37
C ARG A 206 -7.37 -10.98 38.51
N HIS A 207 -7.79 -12.19 38.86
CA HIS A 207 -9.15 -12.42 39.34
C HIS A 207 -9.29 -11.80 40.73
N THR A 208 -10.27 -10.91 40.92
CA THR A 208 -10.91 -10.65 42.22
C THR A 208 -12.20 -11.43 42.30
#